data_AF-A0A956N156-F1
#
_entry.id   AF-A0A956N156-F1
#
_cell.length_a   1.000
_cell.length_b   1.000
_cell.length_c   1.000
_cell.angle_alpha   90.00
_cell.angle_beta   90.00
_cell.angle_gamma   90.00
#
_symmetry.space_group_name_H-M   'P 1'
#
loop_
_entity.id
_entity.type
_entity.pdbx_description
1 polymer ?
#
loop_
_entity_poly.entity_id
_entity_poly.type
_entity_poly.pdbx_seq_one_letter_code
_entity_poly.pdbx_strand_id
1 'polypeptide(L)'
;MKALRIVLHQDSANYKKEETLDNKMTYPLPPISTIIGALHSACNYKEYHPMDISIQGKFESMHKEPYTDYCFLNSTMDDRGILVKMKNEDFLSKAFDKVAKPTKSQGSSFRNGNTIQVYNKELLDEYRSLKDLADKIKNYKNTELKEKLDTIKKEKNSLALKKKQLDKKSEEFKIIS
;
A
#
# COMPACT_ATOMS: atom_id res chain seq x y z
N MET A 1 26.72 -10.68 -43.83
CA MET A 1 25.86 -10.76 -42.63
C MET A 1 24.97 -9.52 -42.62
N LYS A 2 23.67 -9.65 -42.35
CA LYS A 2 22.76 -8.50 -42.20
C LYS A 2 22.59 -8.23 -40.71
N ALA A 3 22.80 -6.99 -40.28
CA ALA A 3 22.70 -6.59 -38.88
C ALA A 3 21.91 -5.28 -38.77
N LEU A 4 21.16 -5.14 -37.67
CA LEU A 4 20.45 -3.91 -37.33
C LEU A 4 21.33 -3.09 -36.37
N ARG A 5 21.66 -1.85 -36.73
CA ARG A 5 22.39 -0.93 -35.85
C ARG A 5 21.40 0.06 -35.25
N ILE A 6 21.31 0.06 -33.93
CA ILE A 6 20.50 1.01 -33.15
C ILE A 6 21.47 1.95 -32.42
N VAL A 7 21.26 3.27 -32.56
CA VAL A 7 22.04 4.30 -31.87
C VAL A 7 21.11 5.02 -30.90
N LEU A 8 21.47 4.99 -29.61
CA LEU A 8 20.66 5.56 -28.53
C LEU A 8 21.54 6.45 -27.65
N HIS A 9 20.93 7.51 -27.14
CA HIS A 9 21.49 8.38 -26.11
C HIS A 9 20.48 8.48 -24.97
N GLN A 10 20.98 8.47 -23.74
CA GLN A 10 20.18 8.60 -22.54
C GLN A 10 20.86 9.59 -21.61
N ASP A 11 20.14 10.62 -21.18
CA ASP A 11 20.65 11.64 -20.26
C ASP A 11 20.96 11.02 -18.88
N SER A 12 20.14 10.06 -18.45
CA SER A 12 20.34 9.28 -17.23
C SER A 12 19.85 7.86 -17.44
N ALA A 13 20.61 6.88 -16.93
CA ALA A 13 20.29 5.46 -17.02
C ALA A 13 20.76 4.73 -15.76
N ASN A 14 19.99 3.71 -15.35
CA ASN A 14 20.38 2.81 -14.27
C ASN A 14 20.28 1.36 -14.75
N TYR A 15 21.43 0.73 -14.93
CA TYR A 15 21.61 -0.67 -15.27
C TYR A 15 21.98 -1.44 -14.02
N LYS A 16 20.98 -1.69 -13.17
CA LYS A 16 21.16 -2.29 -11.84
C LYS A 16 22.09 -3.51 -11.89
N LYS A 17 23.13 -3.48 -11.06
CA LYS A 17 24.02 -4.61 -10.86
C LYS A 17 23.37 -5.66 -9.96
N GLU A 18 23.61 -6.93 -10.28
CA GLU A 18 23.15 -8.06 -9.49
C GLU A 18 23.80 -8.07 -8.09
N GLU A 19 23.13 -8.67 -7.11
CA GLU A 19 23.59 -8.81 -5.71
C GLU A 19 23.79 -7.51 -4.91
N THR A 20 23.39 -6.35 -5.44
CA THR A 20 23.46 -5.10 -4.67
C THR A 20 22.14 -4.80 -3.95
N LEU A 21 22.13 -4.98 -2.62
CA LEU A 21 20.98 -4.72 -1.75
C LEU A 21 20.94 -3.26 -1.26
N ASP A 22 21.95 -2.84 -0.49
CA ASP A 22 21.95 -1.51 0.14
C ASP A 22 22.44 -0.40 -0.80
N ASN A 23 23.53 -0.66 -1.52
CA ASN A 23 24.11 0.29 -2.45
C ASN A 23 23.68 -0.05 -3.88
N LYS A 24 22.65 0.62 -4.38
CA LYS A 24 22.12 0.38 -5.74
C LYS A 24 23.15 0.80 -6.80
N MET A 25 24.01 -0.13 -7.20
CA MET A 25 25.05 0.11 -8.20
C MET A 25 24.50 -0.11 -9.62
N THR A 26 25.12 0.57 -10.58
CA THR A 26 24.81 0.44 -12.01
C THR A 26 26.04 0.01 -12.79
N TYR A 27 25.84 -0.77 -13.85
CA TYR A 27 26.85 -0.95 -14.90
C TYR A 27 27.00 0.35 -15.71
N PRO A 28 28.18 0.61 -16.30
CA PRO A 28 28.41 1.79 -17.14
C PRO A 28 27.71 1.73 -18.50
N LEU A 29 27.50 0.51 -19.01
CA LEU A 29 26.77 0.23 -20.25
C LEU A 29 25.67 -0.79 -19.93
N PRO A 30 24.59 -0.83 -20.74
CA PRO A 30 23.51 -1.79 -20.53
C PRO A 30 24.05 -3.22 -20.62
N PRO A 31 23.70 -4.14 -19.70
CA PRO A 31 24.01 -5.55 -19.87
C PRO A 31 23.13 -6.14 -20.99
N ILE A 32 23.60 -7.24 -21.57
CA ILE A 32 22.92 -7.92 -22.69
C ILE A 32 21.48 -8.29 -22.32
N SER A 33 21.25 -8.78 -21.10
CA SER A 33 19.93 -9.14 -20.58
C SER A 33 18.93 -7.98 -20.64
N THR A 34 19.36 -6.76 -20.30
CA THR A 34 18.53 -5.55 -20.36
C THR A 34 18.13 -5.20 -21.78
N ILE A 35 19.05 -5.28 -22.75
CA ILE A 35 18.73 -4.99 -24.16
C ILE A 35 17.79 -6.05 -24.72
N ILE A 36 18.05 -7.33 -24.45
CA ILE A 36 17.15 -8.42 -24.84
C ILE A 36 15.76 -8.15 -24.28
N GLY A 37 15.63 -7.88 -22.99
CA GLY A 37 14.34 -7.59 -22.36
C GLY A 37 13.64 -6.37 -22.96
N ALA A 38 14.39 -5.29 -23.23
CA ALA A 38 13.86 -4.09 -23.87
C ALA A 38 13.32 -4.38 -25.29
N LEU A 39 14.06 -5.16 -26.10
CA LEU A 39 13.63 -5.55 -27.44
C LEU A 39 12.41 -6.48 -27.40
N HIS A 40 12.37 -7.43 -26.46
CA HIS A 40 11.20 -8.30 -26.27
C HIS A 40 9.95 -7.50 -25.91
N SER A 41 10.09 -6.54 -24.98
CA SER A 41 9.01 -5.64 -24.61
C SER A 41 8.57 -4.75 -25.78
N ALA A 42 9.51 -4.25 -26.59
CA ALA A 42 9.19 -3.42 -27.76
C ALA A 42 8.48 -4.21 -28.87
N CYS A 43 8.82 -5.49 -29.04
CA CYS A 43 8.20 -6.38 -30.02
C CYS A 43 6.97 -7.15 -29.47
N ASN A 44 6.58 -6.94 -28.21
CA ASN A 44 5.51 -7.67 -27.53
C ASN A 44 5.67 -9.21 -27.58
N TYR A 45 6.91 -9.70 -27.51
CA TYR A 45 7.17 -11.13 -27.44
C TYR A 45 6.72 -11.70 -26.09
N LYS A 46 5.99 -12.82 -26.13
CA LYS A 46 5.52 -13.54 -24.92
C LYS A 46 6.42 -14.71 -24.53
N GLU A 47 7.30 -15.13 -25.44
CA GLU A 47 8.27 -16.19 -25.24
C GLU A 47 9.67 -15.66 -25.51
N TYR A 48 10.68 -16.37 -25.01
CA TYR A 48 12.07 -15.97 -25.20
C TYR A 48 12.52 -16.27 -26.63
N HIS A 49 12.95 -15.22 -27.33
CA HIS A 49 13.56 -15.30 -28.65
C HIS A 49 15.07 -15.04 -28.54
N PRO A 50 15.92 -16.03 -28.89
CA PRO A 50 17.37 -15.85 -28.85
C PRO A 50 17.81 -14.78 -29.88
N MET A 51 18.74 -13.92 -29.48
CA MET A 51 19.28 -12.83 -30.29
C MET A 51 20.78 -12.68 -30.04
N ASP A 52 21.56 -12.50 -31.11
CA ASP A 52 22.97 -12.14 -31.02
C ASP A 52 23.12 -10.62 -30.94
N ILE A 53 23.78 -10.13 -29.90
CA ILE A 53 23.87 -8.70 -29.60
C ILE A 53 25.33 -8.30 -29.39
N SER A 54 25.71 -7.18 -30.00
CA SER A 54 26.97 -6.49 -29.72
C SER A 54 26.68 -5.10 -29.19
N ILE A 55 27.38 -4.73 -28.11
CA ILE A 55 27.17 -3.47 -27.41
C ILE A 55 28.45 -2.65 -27.53
N GLN A 56 28.32 -1.45 -28.09
CA GLN A 56 29.40 -0.49 -28.18
C GLN A 56 28.87 0.87 -27.76
N GLY A 57 29.57 1.54 -26.86
CA GLY A 57 29.14 2.83 -26.35
C GLY A 57 30.21 3.47 -25.49
N LYS A 58 30.00 4.75 -25.19
CA LYS A 58 30.75 5.51 -24.20
C LYS A 58 29.75 6.03 -23.19
N PHE A 59 30.17 6.09 -21.93
CA PHE A 59 29.45 6.77 -20.87
C PHE A 59 30.34 7.93 -20.39
N GLU A 60 29.73 9.01 -19.90
CA GLU A 60 30.46 10.19 -19.48
C GLU A 60 30.91 10.07 -18.02
N SER A 61 29.96 9.95 -17.10
CA SER A 61 30.25 9.86 -15.67
C SER A 61 29.23 8.98 -14.95
N MET A 62 29.63 8.47 -13.77
CA MET A 62 28.73 7.77 -12.85
C MET A 62 28.51 8.64 -11.62
N HIS A 63 27.28 9.10 -11.43
CA HIS A 63 26.90 9.87 -10.25
C HIS A 63 26.45 8.96 -9.10
N LYS A 64 26.68 9.39 -7.85
CA LYS A 64 26.21 8.71 -6.63
C LYS A 64 25.27 9.64 -5.90
N GLU A 65 24.04 9.18 -5.68
CA GLU A 65 23.02 9.94 -4.97
C GLU A 65 22.64 9.25 -3.66
N PRO A 66 22.42 10.01 -2.57
CA PRO A 66 21.81 9.45 -1.37
C PRO A 66 20.35 9.10 -1.67
N TYR A 67 20.04 7.80 -1.62
CA TYR A 67 18.66 7.31 -1.76
C TYR A 67 18.06 7.08 -0.37
N THR A 68 17.00 7.82 -0.03
CA THR A 68 16.18 7.55 1.15
C THR A 68 14.93 6.78 0.75
N ASP A 69 14.76 5.61 1.35
CA ASP A 69 13.54 4.81 1.22
C ASP A 69 12.59 5.11 2.38
N TYR A 70 11.35 5.47 2.05
CA TYR A 70 10.30 5.68 3.04
C TYR A 70 9.45 4.42 3.12
N CYS A 71 9.62 3.68 4.22
CA CYS A 71 8.82 2.49 4.50
C CYS A 71 7.61 2.90 5.35
N PHE A 72 6.41 2.60 4.85
CA PHE A 72 5.17 2.83 5.57
C PHE A 72 4.80 1.58 6.37
N LEU A 73 4.36 1.78 7.61
CA LEU A 73 3.81 0.71 8.43
C LEU A 73 2.33 0.51 8.09
N ASN A 74 1.87 -0.73 8.14
CA ASN A 74 0.46 -1.08 7.93
C ASN A 74 -0.48 -0.53 9.03
N SER A 75 0.08 -0.04 10.12
CA SER A 75 -0.66 0.48 11.27
C SER A 75 0.03 1.69 11.88
N THR A 76 -0.75 2.62 12.41
CA THR A 76 -0.25 3.76 13.18
C THR A 76 0.31 3.26 14.52
N MET A 77 1.63 3.28 14.66
CA MET A 77 2.34 2.94 15.89
C MET A 77 2.84 4.22 16.56
N ASP A 78 2.58 4.40 17.84
CA ASP A 78 2.88 5.63 18.57
C ASP A 78 4.40 5.86 18.82
N ASP A 79 5.16 4.78 18.96
CA ASP A 79 6.59 4.80 19.32
C ASP A 79 7.54 4.54 18.15
N ARG A 80 7.01 4.20 16.97
CA ARG A 80 7.79 3.67 15.86
C ARG A 80 7.49 4.42 14.57
N GLY A 81 8.25 5.48 14.33
CA GLY A 81 8.24 6.21 13.06
C GLY A 81 7.63 7.61 13.15
N ILE A 82 7.55 8.28 11.99
CA ILE A 82 6.99 9.63 11.87
C ILE A 82 5.51 9.48 11.51
N LEU A 83 4.63 10.16 12.24
CA LEU A 83 3.23 10.28 11.85
C LEU A 83 3.15 11.22 10.65
N VAL A 84 2.55 10.74 9.57
CA VAL A 84 2.45 11.43 8.29
C VAL A 84 1.01 11.41 7.78
N LYS A 85 0.60 12.47 7.10
CA LYS A 85 -0.66 12.52 6.34
C LYS A 85 -0.32 12.42 4.86
N MET A 86 -0.90 11.43 4.18
CA MET A 86 -0.77 11.32 2.73
C MET A 86 -1.62 12.41 2.07
N LYS A 87 -1.08 13.02 0.99
CA LYS A 87 -1.85 13.97 0.18
C LYS A 87 -2.90 13.28 -0.69
N ASN A 88 -2.63 12.05 -1.08
CA ASN A 88 -3.57 11.19 -1.80
C ASN A 88 -3.69 9.87 -1.04
N GLU A 89 -4.92 9.45 -0.76
CA GLU A 89 -5.22 8.25 0.04
C GLU A 89 -4.91 6.95 -0.72
N ASP A 90 -4.99 6.98 -2.05
CA ASP A 90 -4.83 5.79 -2.89
C ASP A 90 -3.37 5.45 -3.18
N PHE A 91 -2.44 6.39 -2.96
CA PHE A 91 -1.03 6.25 -3.36
C PHE A 91 -0.05 6.49 -2.20
N LEU A 92 0.73 5.46 -1.89
CA LEU A 92 1.90 5.58 -1.02
C LEU A 92 3.04 6.25 -1.78
N SER A 93 3.11 7.57 -1.68
CA SER A 93 4.12 8.38 -2.36
C SER A 93 5.05 9.07 -1.37
N LYS A 94 6.17 9.62 -1.88
CA LYS A 94 7.06 10.48 -1.11
C LYS A 94 6.44 11.84 -0.79
N ALA A 95 5.29 12.18 -1.39
CA ALA A 95 4.58 13.43 -1.16
C ALA A 95 3.62 13.26 0.02
N PHE A 96 4.14 13.48 1.23
CA PHE A 96 3.37 13.47 2.46
C PHE A 96 3.73 14.64 3.36
N ASP A 97 2.79 15.03 4.21
CA ASP A 97 3.00 16.06 5.20
C ASP A 97 3.34 15.42 6.55
N LYS A 98 4.44 15.86 7.16
CA LYS A 98 4.86 15.37 8.48
C LYS A 98 3.96 15.99 9.53
N VAL A 99 3.35 15.15 10.36
CA VAL A 99 2.43 15.58 11.43
C VAL A 99 3.17 15.66 12.75
N ALA A 100 3.76 14.55 13.19
CA ALA A 100 4.49 14.48 14.44
C ALA A 100 5.55 13.37 14.41
N LYS A 101 6.57 13.47 15.27
CA LYS A 101 7.61 12.45 15.45
C LYS A 101 7.78 12.16 16.95
N PRO A 102 7.97 10.90 17.37
CA PRO A 102 8.27 10.58 18.76
C PRO A 102 9.69 11.04 19.09
N THR A 103 9.85 11.65 20.26
CA THR A 103 11.16 12.10 20.75
C THR A 103 11.91 10.96 21.46
N LYS A 104 11.17 9.99 22.01
CA LYS A 104 11.73 8.79 22.67
C LYS A 104 11.38 7.53 21.89
N SER A 105 12.22 6.51 22.04
CA SER A 105 12.03 5.18 21.43
C SER A 105 10.84 4.39 22.03
N GLN A 106 10.43 4.70 23.26
CA GLN A 106 9.32 4.04 23.95
C GLN A 106 8.56 5.03 24.84
N GLY A 107 7.24 4.83 24.96
CA GLY A 107 6.36 5.61 25.84
C GLY A 107 5.94 6.97 25.27
N SER A 108 6.21 7.22 24.00
CA SER A 108 5.63 8.31 23.23
C SER A 108 4.19 7.95 22.84
N SER A 109 3.34 8.96 22.71
CA SER A 109 1.99 8.75 22.17
C SER A 109 1.51 9.95 21.40
N PHE A 110 1.11 9.74 20.14
CA PHE A 110 0.54 10.80 19.31
C PHE A 110 -0.85 11.20 19.81
N ARG A 111 -1.61 10.21 20.30
CA ARG A 111 -2.95 10.45 20.84
C ARG A 111 -2.90 11.28 22.12
N ASN A 112 -2.08 10.89 23.08
CA ASN A 112 -1.99 11.57 24.39
C ASN A 112 -1.09 12.81 24.34
N GLY A 113 -0.23 12.94 23.34
CA GLY A 113 0.73 14.05 23.24
C GLY A 113 1.99 13.88 24.08
N ASN A 114 2.25 12.68 24.59
CA ASN A 114 3.38 12.42 25.47
C ASN A 114 4.66 12.28 24.63
N THR A 115 5.66 13.10 24.92
CA THR A 115 7.01 12.99 24.37
C THR A 115 7.08 12.98 22.84
N ILE A 116 6.27 13.82 22.19
CA ILE A 116 6.26 13.99 20.73
C ILE A 116 6.76 15.37 20.31
N GLN A 117 7.44 15.44 19.18
CA GLN A 117 7.70 16.66 18.43
C GLN A 117 6.59 16.85 17.40
N VAL A 118 5.86 17.97 17.49
CA VAL A 118 4.75 18.30 16.58
C VAL A 118 5.27 19.20 15.46
N TYR A 119 4.99 18.82 14.22
CA TYR A 119 5.28 19.64 13.03
C TYR A 119 4.05 20.38 12.54
N ASN A 120 2.89 19.71 12.53
CA ASN A 120 1.62 20.31 12.16
C ASN A 120 0.56 19.97 13.22
N LYS A 121 0.08 21.00 13.92
CA LYS A 121 -0.89 20.86 15.02
C LYS A 121 -2.30 20.55 14.52
N GLU A 122 -2.72 21.18 13.43
CA GLU A 122 -4.06 21.00 12.86
C GLU A 122 -4.28 19.55 12.44
N LEU A 123 -3.31 18.96 11.73
CA LEU A 123 -3.35 17.55 11.32
C LEU A 123 -3.27 16.58 12.51
N LEU A 124 -2.61 16.98 13.59
CA LEU A 124 -2.54 16.16 14.81
C LEU A 124 -3.89 16.14 15.54
N ASP A 125 -4.57 17.28 15.59
CA ASP A 125 -5.90 17.39 16.19
C ASP A 125 -6.95 16.66 15.33
N GLU A 126 -6.86 16.74 14.00
CA GLU A 126 -7.64 15.91 13.07
C GLU A 126 -7.42 14.42 13.38
N TYR A 127 -6.17 13.97 13.46
CA TYR A 127 -5.82 12.58 13.79
C TYR A 127 -6.47 12.13 15.11
N ARG A 128 -6.39 12.95 16.17
CA ARG A 128 -7.00 12.65 17.47
C ARG A 128 -8.52 12.51 17.37
N SER A 129 -9.17 13.45 16.68
CA SER A 129 -10.62 13.42 16.47
C SER A 129 -11.09 12.16 15.73
N LEU A 130 -10.33 11.72 14.72
CA LEU A 130 -10.61 10.50 13.96
C LEU A 130 -10.45 9.25 14.83
N LYS A 131 -9.46 9.20 15.72
CA LYS A 131 -9.28 8.09 16.67
C LYS A 131 -10.43 8.01 17.67
N ASP A 132 -10.89 9.16 18.18
CA ASP A 132 -12.03 9.22 19.08
C ASP A 132 -13.33 8.78 18.39
N LEU A 133 -13.53 9.18 17.13
CA LEU A 133 -14.65 8.73 16.32
C LEU A 133 -14.60 7.21 16.06
N ALA A 134 -13.42 6.68 15.76
CA ALA A 134 -13.24 5.24 15.56
C ALA A 134 -13.60 4.43 16.82
N ASP A 135 -13.24 4.92 18.01
CA ASP A 135 -13.62 4.28 19.28
C ASP A 135 -15.12 4.34 19.53
N LYS A 136 -15.78 5.47 19.22
CA LYS A 136 -17.24 5.59 19.27
C LYS A 136 -17.93 4.58 18.35
N ILE A 137 -17.46 4.45 17.12
CA ILE A 137 -17.98 3.47 16.15
C ILE A 137 -17.78 2.04 16.64
N LYS A 138 -16.60 1.74 17.21
CA LYS A 138 -16.29 0.42 17.77
C LYS A 138 -17.23 0.08 18.93
N ASN A 139 -17.49 1.03 19.82
CA ASN A 139 -18.41 0.85 20.93
C ASN A 139 -19.83 0.59 20.43
N TYR A 140 -20.33 1.41 19.50
CA TYR A 140 -21.66 1.23 18.88
C TYR A 140 -21.82 -0.14 18.21
N LYS A 141 -20.80 -0.61 17.48
CA LYS A 141 -20.80 -1.93 16.85
C LYS A 141 -20.88 -3.07 17.87
N ASN A 142 -20.24 -2.91 19.02
CA ASN A 142 -20.17 -3.93 20.06
C ASN A 142 -21.40 -3.95 20.98
N THR A 143 -22.08 -2.83 21.16
CA THR A 143 -23.28 -2.70 22.01
C THR A 143 -24.54 -2.78 21.16
N GLU A 144 -25.02 -1.65 20.65
CA GLU A 144 -26.35 -1.50 20.04
C GLU A 144 -26.52 -2.33 18.78
N LEU A 145 -25.50 -2.35 17.90
CA LEU A 145 -25.58 -3.11 16.66
C LEU A 145 -25.64 -4.62 16.95
N LYS A 146 -24.84 -5.08 17.92
CA LYS A 146 -24.78 -6.48 18.31
C LYS A 146 -26.11 -6.93 18.94
N GLU A 147 -26.67 -6.12 19.82
CA GLU A 147 -27.97 -6.39 20.44
C GLU A 147 -29.10 -6.48 19.40
N LYS A 148 -29.18 -5.50 18.48
CA LYS A 148 -30.16 -5.52 17.37
C LYS A 148 -29.96 -6.70 16.44
N LEU A 149 -28.72 -7.08 16.15
CA LEU A 149 -28.43 -8.28 15.35
C LEU A 149 -28.90 -9.55 16.06
N ASP A 150 -28.72 -9.63 17.37
CA ASP A 150 -29.11 -10.81 18.16
C ASP A 150 -30.63 -10.91 18.32
N THR A 151 -31.37 -9.79 18.44
CA THR A 151 -32.84 -9.81 18.40
C THR A 151 -33.36 -10.23 17.03
N ILE A 152 -32.85 -9.66 15.94
CA ILE A 152 -33.23 -10.04 14.57
C ILE A 152 -32.93 -11.52 14.31
N LYS A 153 -31.81 -12.06 14.79
CA LYS A 153 -31.50 -13.50 14.68
C LYS A 153 -32.52 -14.37 15.43
N LYS A 154 -32.93 -13.95 16.64
CA LYS A 154 -33.96 -14.66 17.42
C LYS A 154 -35.31 -14.65 16.71
N GLU A 155 -35.72 -13.51 16.17
CA GLU A 155 -36.94 -13.36 15.38
C GLU A 155 -36.91 -14.20 14.11
N LYS A 156 -35.80 -14.19 13.38
CA LYS A 156 -35.61 -15.05 12.20
C LYS A 156 -35.75 -16.54 12.55
N ASN A 157 -35.16 -16.96 13.67
CA ASN A 157 -35.25 -18.35 14.13
C ASN A 157 -36.67 -18.73 14.56
N SER A 158 -37.39 -17.82 15.26
CA SER A 158 -38.77 -18.07 15.68
C SER A 158 -39.73 -18.13 14.48
N LEU A 159 -39.56 -17.26 13.49
CA LEU A 159 -40.29 -17.30 12.23
C LEU A 159 -39.98 -18.58 11.43
N ALA A 160 -38.71 -19.01 11.38
CA ALA A 160 -38.33 -20.26 10.74
C ALA A 160 -38.95 -21.50 11.43
N LEU A 161 -39.07 -21.49 12.75
CA LEU A 161 -39.76 -22.54 13.50
C LEU A 161 -41.26 -22.56 13.22
N LYS A 162 -41.93 -21.39 13.24
CA LYS A 162 -43.35 -21.25 12.88
C LYS A 162 -43.61 -21.75 11.45
N LYS A 163 -42.74 -21.40 10.50
CA LYS A 163 -42.81 -21.87 9.12
C LYS A 163 -42.67 -23.39 8.98
N LYS A 164 -41.96 -24.08 9.89
CA LYS A 164 -41.86 -25.56 9.88
C LYS A 164 -43.10 -26.26 10.42
N GLN A 165 -43.89 -25.59 11.25
CA GLN A 165 -45.12 -26.15 11.86
C GLN A 165 -46.37 -25.92 11.01
N LEU A 166 -46.35 -24.94 10.10
CA LEU A 166 -47.46 -24.61 9.22
C LEU A 166 -47.46 -25.43 7.93
N ASP A 167 -48.64 -25.86 7.48
CA ASP A 167 -48.83 -26.62 6.25
C ASP A 167 -48.61 -25.72 5.01
N LYS A 168 -47.92 -26.22 3.98
CA LYS A 168 -47.42 -25.43 2.83
C LYS A 168 -48.53 -24.78 1.98
N LYS A 169 -49.79 -25.20 2.17
CA LYS A 169 -50.97 -24.68 1.45
C LYS A 169 -51.79 -23.66 2.26
N SER A 170 -51.49 -23.43 3.55
CA SER A 170 -52.19 -22.45 4.39
C SER A 170 -51.85 -21.00 4.00
N GLU A 171 -52.81 -20.07 4.10
CA GLU A 171 -52.58 -18.65 3.84
C GLU A 171 -51.55 -18.03 4.79
N GLU A 172 -51.46 -18.51 6.03
CA GLU A 172 -50.50 -18.04 7.03
C GLU A 172 -49.05 -18.41 6.64
N PHE A 173 -48.86 -19.53 5.93
CA PHE A 173 -47.56 -19.92 5.37
C PHE A 173 -47.11 -18.98 4.23
N LYS A 174 -48.06 -18.43 3.46
CA LYS A 174 -47.78 -17.45 2.39
C LYS A 174 -47.48 -16.05 2.95
N ILE A 175 -48.05 -15.67 4.10
CA ILE A 175 -47.80 -14.38 4.76
C ILE A 175 -46.42 -14.34 5.45
N ILE A 176 -45.95 -15.50 5.96
CA ILE A 176 -44.66 -15.64 6.65
C ILE A 176 -43.50 -15.95 5.69
N SER A 177 -43.78 -16.39 4.46
CA SER A 177 -42.76 -16.72 3.43
C SER A 177 -42.23 -15.50 2.71
#